data_AF-A0A074TDL7-F1
#
_entry.id   AF-A0A074TDL7-F1
#
_cell.length_a   1.000
_cell.length_b   1.000
_cell.length_c   1.000
_cell.angle_alpha   90.00
_cell.angle_beta   90.00
_cell.angle_gamma   90.00
#
_symmetry.space_group_name_H-M   'P 1'
#
loop_
_entity.id
_entity.type
_entity.pdbx_description
1 polymer ?
#
loop_
_entity_poly.entity_id
_entity_poly.type
_entity_poly.pdbx_seq_one_letter_code
_entity_poly.pdbx_strand_id
1 'polypeptide(L)'
;MNLFLGFALVICVAAGGWLSKYEWAKLLALVPVAMLAPAFYMTGTACGAGFITRFFSDVASCSNGYTARQMFAATYVLALVPVAASAIAFKLIRMARAARKS
;
A
#
# COMPACT_ATOMS: atom_id res chain seq x y z
N MET A 1 -14.08 4.58 11.33
CA MET A 1 -13.02 3.58 11.05
C MET A 1 -13.16 2.92 9.67
N ASN A 2 -14.36 2.46 9.28
CA ASN A 2 -14.58 1.75 8.00
C ASN A 2 -14.24 2.55 6.73
N LEU A 3 -14.50 3.87 6.71
CA LEU A 3 -14.23 4.70 5.53
C LEU A 3 -12.71 4.81 5.21
N PHE A 4 -11.89 4.93 6.26
CA PHE A 4 -10.42 5.04 6.13
C PHE A 4 -9.80 3.74 5.61
N LEU A 5 -10.23 2.59 6.14
CA LEU A 5 -9.79 1.28 5.66
C LEU A 5 -10.25 1.01 4.23
N GLY A 6 -11.48 1.41 3.90
CA GLY A 6 -11.99 1.31 2.52
C GLY A 6 -11.15 2.12 1.53
N PHE A 7 -10.78 3.36 1.88
CA PHE A 7 -9.95 4.19 1.02
C PHE A 7 -8.50 3.65 0.91
N ALA A 8 -7.93 3.15 2.00
CA ALA A 8 -6.63 2.47 1.97
C ALA A 8 -6.65 1.25 1.03
N LEU A 9 -7.74 0.49 1.01
CA LEU A 9 -7.93 -0.63 0.10
C LEU A 9 -8.01 -0.17 -1.36
N VAL A 10 -8.71 0.93 -1.65
CA VAL A 10 -8.73 1.55 -2.99
C VAL A 10 -7.32 1.93 -3.43
N ILE A 11 -6.50 2.52 -2.55
CA ILE A 11 -5.09 2.84 -2.86
C ILE A 11 -4.30 1.57 -3.16
N CYS A 12 -4.48 0.51 -2.38
CA CYS A 12 -3.81 -0.78 -2.63
C CYS A 12 -4.18 -1.36 -4.01
N VAL A 13 -5.47 -1.35 -4.34
CA VAL A 13 -5.99 -1.85 -5.63
C VAL A 13 -5.47 -1.01 -6.79
N ALA A 14 -5.45 0.32 -6.65
CA ALA A 14 -4.90 1.22 -7.66
C ALA A 14 -3.40 0.97 -7.89
N ALA A 15 -2.64 0.79 -6.80
CA ALA A 15 -1.22 0.46 -6.86
C ALA A 15 -0.97 -0.88 -7.56
N GLY A 16 -1.75 -1.92 -7.24
CA GLY A 16 -1.69 -3.21 -7.94
C GLY A 16 -2.08 -3.11 -9.41
N GLY A 17 -3.12 -2.33 -9.74
CA GLY A 17 -3.52 -2.06 -11.12
C GLY A 17 -2.43 -1.37 -11.95
N TRP A 18 -1.68 -0.45 -11.34
CA TRP A 18 -0.51 0.18 -11.95
C TRP A 18 0.63 -0.83 -12.15
N LEU A 19 0.96 -1.62 -11.12
CA LEU A 19 2.00 -2.65 -11.18
C LEU A 19 1.76 -3.71 -12.26
N SER A 20 0.51 -4.07 -12.51
CA SER A 20 0.16 -5.11 -13.50
C SER A 20 0.56 -4.77 -14.95
N LYS A 21 0.99 -3.53 -15.23
CA LYS A 21 1.53 -3.13 -16.55
C LYS A 21 2.94 -3.67 -16.81
N TYR A 22 3.70 -3.93 -15.77
CA TYR A 22 5.10 -4.36 -15.87
C TYR A 22 5.23 -5.88 -16.04
N GLU A 23 6.40 -6.33 -16.49
CA GLU A 23 6.78 -7.76 -16.54
C GLU A 23 6.79 -8.38 -15.14
N TRP A 24 6.63 -9.69 -15.03
CA TRP A 24 6.54 -10.39 -13.73
C TRP A 24 7.68 -10.07 -12.77
N ALA A 25 8.93 -10.06 -13.25
CA ALA A 25 10.09 -9.72 -12.44
C ALA A 25 10.04 -8.27 -11.91
N LYS A 26 9.72 -7.31 -12.79
CA LYS A 26 9.58 -5.89 -12.43
C LYS A 26 8.39 -5.65 -11.50
N LEU A 27 7.29 -6.37 -11.73
CA LEU A 27 6.09 -6.30 -10.89
C LEU A 27 6.44 -6.65 -9.45
N LEU A 28 7.06 -7.82 -9.23
CA LEU A 28 7.44 -8.28 -7.89
C LEU A 28 8.47 -7.36 -7.24
N ALA A 29 9.45 -6.88 -8.00
CA ALA A 29 10.45 -5.94 -7.51
C ALA A 29 9.86 -4.57 -7.10
N LEU A 30 8.77 -4.14 -7.73
CA LEU A 30 8.12 -2.86 -7.46
C LEU A 30 7.00 -2.94 -6.39
N VAL A 31 6.63 -4.13 -5.92
CA VAL A 31 5.65 -4.29 -4.83
C VAL A 31 6.03 -3.47 -3.57
N PRO A 32 7.28 -3.55 -3.06
CA PRO A 32 7.70 -2.75 -1.90
C PRO A 32 7.53 -1.23 -2.13
N VAL A 33 7.84 -0.76 -3.34
CA VAL A 33 7.69 0.65 -3.71
C VAL A 33 6.22 1.06 -3.72
N ALA A 34 5.37 0.22 -4.30
CA ALA A 34 3.93 0.45 -4.37
C ALA A 34 3.25 0.45 -2.99
N MET A 35 3.77 -0.31 -2.03
CA MET A 35 3.28 -0.36 -0.65
C MET A 35 3.50 0.96 0.12
N LEU A 36 4.44 1.80 -0.32
CA LEU A 36 4.69 3.10 0.35
C LEU A 36 3.46 4.00 0.34
N ALA A 37 2.71 4.04 -0.76
CA ALA A 37 1.52 4.89 -0.88
C ALA A 37 0.42 4.55 0.14
N PRO A 38 -0.08 3.29 0.24
CA PRO A 38 -1.08 2.94 1.25
C PRO A 38 -0.51 3.01 2.68
N ALA A 39 0.76 2.67 2.90
CA ALA A 39 1.40 2.80 4.22
C ALA A 39 1.44 4.27 4.68
N PHE A 40 1.82 5.17 3.77
CA PHE A 40 1.86 6.60 4.02
C PHE A 40 0.47 7.15 4.36
N TYR A 41 -0.54 6.76 3.58
CA TYR A 41 -1.93 7.16 3.84
C TYR A 41 -2.40 6.67 5.22
N MET A 42 -2.25 5.37 5.52
CA MET A 42 -2.70 4.82 6.80
C MET A 42 -1.96 5.45 7.99
N THR A 43 -0.65 5.67 7.87
CA THR A 43 0.12 6.34 8.92
C THR A 43 -0.29 7.79 9.08
N GLY A 44 -0.49 8.52 7.98
CA GLY A 44 -0.97 9.90 7.99
C GLY A 44 -2.36 10.03 8.63
N THR A 45 -3.23 9.05 8.44
CA THR A 45 -4.55 9.04 9.11
C THR A 45 -4.48 8.79 10.62
N ALA A 46 -3.48 8.04 11.10
CA ALA A 46 -3.31 7.71 12.51
C ALA A 46 -2.43 8.71 13.29
N CYS A 47 -1.46 9.33 12.61
CA CYS A 47 -0.41 10.16 13.21
C CYS A 47 -0.43 11.63 12.72
N GLY A 48 -1.36 11.97 11.83
CA GLY A 48 -1.46 13.28 11.17
C GLY A 48 -0.57 13.40 9.92
N ALA A 49 -0.92 14.31 9.02
CA ALA A 49 -0.21 14.53 7.75
C ALA A 49 1.27 14.92 7.94
N GLY A 50 1.61 15.52 9.09
CA GLY A 50 2.97 15.91 9.46
C GLY A 50 3.84 14.80 10.07
N PHE A 51 3.38 13.53 10.09
CA PHE A 51 4.06 12.45 10.81
C PHE A 51 5.53 12.25 10.38
N ILE A 52 5.88 12.58 9.12
CA ILE A 52 7.27 12.51 8.62
C ILE A 52 8.21 13.38 9.47
N THR A 53 7.76 14.56 9.90
CA THR A 53 8.58 15.49 10.70
C THR A 53 8.90 14.93 12.08
N ARG A 54 8.09 13.99 12.58
CA ARG A 54 8.27 13.30 13.86
C ARG A 54 8.68 11.83 13.68
N PHE A 55 9.07 11.42 12.47
CA PHE A 55 9.33 10.02 12.15
C PHE A 55 10.46 9.40 12.97
N PHE A 56 11.46 10.22 13.33
CA PHE A 56 12.61 9.83 14.16
C PHE A 56 12.45 10.24 15.63
N SER A 57 11.28 10.76 16.01
CA SER A 57 11.00 11.10 17.40
C SER A 57 10.47 9.86 18.12
N ASP A 58 11.00 9.59 19.31
CA ASP A 58 10.52 8.51 20.18
C ASP A 58 9.24 8.90 20.95
N VAL A 59 8.71 10.10 20.73
CA VAL A 59 7.47 10.56 21.35
C VAL A 59 6.28 9.90 20.66
N ALA A 60 5.40 9.28 21.45
CA ALA A 60 4.12 8.78 20.98
C ALA A 60 3.29 9.93 20.37
N SER A 61 3.19 9.94 19.04
CA SER A 61 2.58 11.03 18.27
C SER A 61 1.32 10.61 17.53
N CYS A 62 0.93 9.34 17.60
CA CYS A 62 -0.22 8.79 16.92
C CYS A 62 -1.40 8.62 17.89
N SER A 63 -2.63 8.66 17.38
CA SER A 63 -3.87 8.51 18.17
C SER A 63 -3.93 7.24 19.02
N ASN A 64 -3.15 6.24 18.65
CA ASN A 64 -3.12 4.91 19.28
C ASN A 64 -1.97 4.76 20.30
N GLY A 65 -1.27 5.84 20.65
CA GLY A 65 -0.16 5.82 21.63
C GLY A 65 1.18 5.26 21.09
N TYR A 66 1.24 4.89 19.81
CA TYR A 66 2.47 4.43 19.17
C TYR A 66 3.31 5.58 18.59
N THR A 67 4.60 5.32 18.38
CA THR A 67 5.49 6.21 17.62
C THR A 67 5.15 6.18 16.12
N ALA A 68 5.41 7.28 15.41
CA ALA A 68 5.18 7.36 13.97
C ALA A 68 5.93 6.26 13.19
N ARG A 69 7.15 5.90 13.62
CA ARG A 69 7.96 4.84 13.03
C ARG A 69 7.31 3.46 13.16
N GLN A 70 6.85 3.11 14.36
CA GLN A 70 6.19 1.82 14.60
C GLN A 70 4.91 1.70 13.77
N MET A 71 4.13 2.78 13.71
CA MET A 71 2.87 2.76 12.95
C MET A 71 3.13 2.66 11.43
N PHE A 72 4.15 3.34 10.92
CA PHE A 72 4.54 3.20 9.52
C PHE A 72 5.03 1.80 9.17
N ALA A 73 5.87 1.19 10.01
CA ALA A 73 6.34 -0.17 9.80
C ALA A 73 5.18 -1.18 9.78
N ALA A 74 4.25 -1.07 10.73
CA ALA A 74 3.08 -1.93 10.80
C ALA A 74 2.18 -1.79 9.56
N THR A 75 1.84 -0.54 9.19
CA THR A 75 0.99 -0.27 8.03
C THR A 75 1.65 -0.65 6.70
N TYR A 76 2.98 -0.54 6.61
CA TYR A 76 3.75 -0.99 5.47
C TYR A 76 3.66 -2.51 5.28
N VAL A 77 3.87 -3.30 6.34
CA VAL A 77 3.75 -4.76 6.25
C VAL A 77 2.31 -5.18 5.94
N LEU A 78 1.32 -4.52 6.55
CA LEU A 78 -0.11 -4.79 6.28
C LEU A 78 -0.51 -4.52 4.82
N ALA A 79 0.15 -3.57 4.15
CA ALA A 79 -0.13 -3.25 2.75
C ALA A 79 0.38 -4.33 1.77
N LEU A 80 1.26 -5.24 2.20
CA LEU A 80 1.87 -6.25 1.32
C LEU A 80 0.82 -7.12 0.63
N VAL A 81 -0.03 -7.76 1.43
CA VAL A 81 -1.04 -8.70 0.96
C VAL A 81 -2.01 -8.05 -0.04
N PRO A 82 -2.69 -6.93 0.27
CA PRO A 82 -3.64 -6.34 -0.66
C PRO A 82 -2.97 -5.77 -1.93
N VAL A 83 -1.76 -5.21 -1.85
CA VAL A 83 -1.04 -4.70 -3.03
C VAL A 83 -0.57 -5.85 -3.92
N ALA A 84 0.04 -6.89 -3.36
CA ALA A 84 0.51 -8.04 -4.13
C ALA A 84 -0.66 -8.82 -4.75
N ALA A 85 -1.71 -9.09 -3.97
CA ALA A 85 -2.89 -9.81 -4.45
C ALA A 85 -3.58 -9.06 -5.59
N SER A 86 -3.78 -7.74 -5.45
CA SER A 86 -4.38 -6.94 -6.52
C SER A 86 -3.48 -6.87 -7.75
N ALA A 87 -2.16 -6.72 -7.60
CA ALA A 87 -1.22 -6.71 -8.73
C ALA A 87 -1.28 -8.01 -9.54
N ILE A 88 -1.25 -9.15 -8.86
CA ILE A 88 -1.35 -10.48 -9.48
C ILE A 88 -2.72 -10.65 -10.15
N ALA A 89 -3.81 -10.33 -9.45
CA ALA A 89 -5.16 -10.45 -9.99
C ALA A 89 -5.33 -9.63 -11.28
N PHE A 90 -4.93 -8.34 -11.28
CA PHE A 90 -4.99 -7.51 -12.48
C PHE A 90 -4.10 -8.02 -13.61
N LYS A 91 -2.91 -8.56 -13.30
CA LYS A 91 -2.01 -9.13 -14.31
C LYS A 91 -2.65 -10.34 -14.98
N LEU A 92 -3.19 -11.27 -14.19
CA LEU A 92 -3.89 -12.45 -14.69
C LEU A 92 -5.11 -12.06 -15.55
N ILE A 93 -5.92 -11.10 -15.09
CA ILE A 93 -7.07 -10.59 -15.87
C ILE A 93 -6.62 -10.01 -17.21
N ARG A 94 -5.53 -9.24 -17.24
CA ARG A 94 -4.99 -8.68 -18.49
C ARG A 94 -4.52 -9.77 -19.44
N MET A 95 -3.80 -10.77 -18.95
CA MET A 95 -3.35 -11.89 -19.77
C MET A 95 -4.52 -12.71 -20.31
N ALA A 96 -5.52 -13.01 -19.47
CA ALA A 96 -6.72 -13.73 -19.90
C ALA A 96 -7.52 -12.95 -20.95
N ARG A 97 -7.62 -11.62 -20.83
CA ARG A 97 -8.27 -10.77 -21.84
C ARG A 97 -7.49 -10.69 -23.15
N ALA A 98 -6.16 -10.73 -23.10
CA ALA A 98 -5.33 -10.79 -24.30
C ALA A 98 -5.50 -12.14 -25.00
N ALA A 99 -5.47 -13.25 -24.25
CA ALA A 99 -5.63 -14.60 -24.79
C ALA A 99 -7.00 -14.85 -25.45
N ARG A 100 -8.07 -14.20 -24.97
CA ARG A 100 -9.41 -14.30 -25.59
C ARG A 100 -9.59 -13.48 -26.87
N LYS A 101 -8.65 -12.58 -27.18
CA LYS A 101 -8.69 -11.73 -28.38
C LYS A 101 -7.80 -12.25 -29.51
N SER A 102 -6.98 -13.26 -29.23
CA SER A 102 -6.21 -14.03 -30.22
C SER A 102 -7.03 -15.24 -30.66
#